data_AF-A0A166E2Z7-F1
#
_entry.id   AF-A0A166E2Z7-F1
#
_cell.length_a   1.000
_cell.length_b   1.000
_cell.length_c   1.000
_cell.angle_alpha   90.00
_cell.angle_beta   90.00
_cell.angle_gamma   90.00
#
_symmetry.space_group_name_H-M   'P 1'
#
loop_
_entity.id
_entity.type
_entity.pdbx_description
1 polymer ?
#
loop_
_entity_poly.entity_id
_entity_poly.type
_entity_poly.pdbx_seq_one_letter_code
_entity_poly.pdbx_strand_id
1 'polypeptide(L)'
;MDDTQRLDGNKGKVLNALDASATCKRVIDVCASTFPAPQQIPLPHQHHVCTSFSVPSSTWLAMTRQLLSSIQTLTFYDNELTAARRGKPIPQLTCQGPACKLYKPEVVRCKNAGGEGVDIDWTCEADLPEVLRFGRVEVGCEGWSGPGDPYVYKESCGLEYRLVHIPGTLSDDQYDPFASRSHSTHLPHFYYPKHANL
;
A
#
# COMPACT_ATOMS: atom_id res chain seq x y z
N MET A 1 -10.90 22.59 70.65
CA MET A 1 -10.52 23.90 70.08
C MET A 1 -10.59 23.70 68.57
N ASP A 2 -11.79 23.68 67.98
CA ASP A 2 -12.55 24.88 67.54
C ASP A 2 -11.65 25.86 66.77
N ASP A 3 -11.89 26.22 65.51
CA ASP A 3 -13.15 26.68 64.96
C ASP A 3 -13.37 26.32 63.47
N THR A 4 -14.64 26.03 63.18
CA THR A 4 -15.34 26.20 61.91
C THR A 4 -15.14 27.57 61.25
N GLN A 5 -15.08 27.60 59.91
CA GLN A 5 -15.95 28.50 59.13
C GLN A 5 -16.18 28.02 57.69
N ARG A 6 -17.48 28.02 57.37
CA ARG A 6 -18.17 27.73 56.11
C ARG A 6 -18.58 29.08 55.49
N LEU A 7 -19.15 29.00 54.28
CA LEU A 7 -19.92 29.99 53.49
C LEU A 7 -19.08 30.67 52.40
N ASP A 8 -19.51 30.88 51.16
CA ASP A 8 -20.65 30.41 50.37
C ASP A 8 -20.41 30.84 48.91
N GLY A 9 -20.98 30.08 47.97
CA GLY A 9 -21.64 30.60 46.77
C GLY A 9 -20.86 31.48 45.77
N ASN A 10 -20.50 30.89 44.63
CA ASN A 10 -20.66 31.59 43.36
C ASN A 10 -21.22 30.66 42.28
N LYS A 11 -22.52 30.82 42.00
CA LYS A 11 -23.21 30.30 40.81
C LYS A 11 -22.91 31.27 39.67
N GLY A 12 -22.20 30.80 38.64
CA GLY A 12 -21.86 31.63 37.48
C GLY A 12 -21.79 30.83 36.19
N LYS A 13 -22.95 30.71 35.53
CA LYS A 13 -23.17 30.57 34.09
C LYS A 13 -22.30 29.58 33.29
N VAL A 14 -22.96 28.47 32.96
CA VAL A 14 -22.80 27.71 31.73
C VAL A 14 -22.76 28.69 30.55
N LEU A 15 -21.58 28.88 29.95
CA LEU A 15 -21.44 29.56 28.67
C LEU A 15 -21.68 28.53 27.57
N ASN A 16 -22.74 28.78 26.82
CA ASN A 16 -23.17 27.99 25.68
C ASN A 16 -22.08 27.94 24.62
N ALA A 17 -21.79 26.72 24.17
CA ALA A 17 -21.11 26.46 22.91
C ALA A 17 -22.00 27.00 21.77
N LEU A 18 -21.55 28.08 21.14
CA LEU A 18 -22.09 28.59 19.89
C LEU A 18 -20.90 28.91 18.96
N ASP A 19 -21.04 28.41 17.74
CA ASP A 19 -20.33 28.74 16.51
C ASP A 19 -18.87 28.31 16.32
N ALA A 20 -18.69 27.07 15.82
CA ALA A 20 -17.86 26.80 14.63
C ALA A 20 -18.17 25.40 14.05
N SER A 21 -19.44 25.13 13.71
CA SER A 21 -19.82 23.97 12.90
C SER A 21 -20.94 24.37 11.94
N ALA A 22 -20.54 25.10 10.89
CA ALA A 22 -21.45 25.50 9.82
C ALA A 22 -20.77 25.41 8.45
N THR A 23 -20.12 24.28 8.16
CA THR A 23 -19.75 23.93 6.78
C THR A 23 -19.79 22.42 6.54
N CYS A 24 -20.92 21.79 6.87
CA CYS A 24 -21.24 20.45 6.37
C CYS A 24 -22.77 20.27 6.32
N LYS A 25 -23.43 21.01 5.43
CA LYS A 25 -24.83 20.76 5.06
C LYS A 25 -25.16 21.50 3.76
N ARG A 26 -25.00 20.79 2.64
CA ARG A 26 -25.73 20.99 1.37
C ARG A 26 -25.18 19.99 0.36
N VAL A 27 -25.77 18.80 0.36
CA VAL A 27 -26.17 17.95 -0.78
C VAL A 27 -26.80 16.72 -0.10
N ILE A 28 -27.92 16.23 -0.63
CA ILE A 28 -28.84 15.22 -0.08
C ILE A 28 -30.00 15.86 0.70
N ASP A 29 -31.03 16.28 -0.05
CA ASP A 29 -32.45 16.06 0.24
C ASP A 29 -33.32 16.80 -0.79
N VAL A 30 -33.51 16.21 -1.96
CA VAL A 30 -34.73 16.40 -2.77
C VAL A 30 -35.08 15.06 -3.40
N CYS A 31 -35.58 14.14 -2.59
CA CYS A 31 -36.29 12.95 -3.05
C CYS A 31 -37.58 12.86 -2.24
N ALA A 32 -38.67 13.41 -2.79
CA ALA A 32 -40.05 12.92 -2.69
C ALA A 32 -41.03 14.05 -2.98
N SER A 33 -41.48 14.17 -4.23
CA SER A 33 -42.88 14.50 -4.50
C SER A 33 -43.21 14.30 -5.99
N THR A 34 -44.02 13.27 -6.23
CA THR A 34 -45.11 13.26 -7.22
C THR A 34 -44.74 13.23 -8.70
N PHE A 35 -44.75 12.00 -9.25
CA PHE A 35 -44.90 11.71 -10.68
C PHE A 35 -46.22 12.25 -11.23
N PRO A 36 -46.20 12.81 -12.45
CA PRO A 36 -47.05 12.25 -13.50
C PRO A 36 -46.24 11.93 -14.77
N ALA A 37 -46.58 10.80 -15.41
CA ALA A 37 -46.00 10.31 -16.65
C ALA A 37 -46.70 10.96 -17.90
N PRO A 38 -46.31 10.62 -19.14
CA PRO A 38 -45.43 11.42 -19.98
C PRO A 38 -46.19 12.10 -21.13
N GLN A 39 -45.69 13.23 -21.61
CA GLN A 39 -46.11 13.82 -22.89
C GLN A 39 -44.88 13.90 -23.80
N GLN A 40 -44.91 13.13 -24.88
CA GLN A 40 -43.90 13.11 -25.93
C GLN A 40 -43.94 14.41 -26.74
N ILE A 41 -42.83 15.15 -26.74
CA ILE A 41 -42.55 16.20 -27.72
C ILE A 41 -41.17 15.90 -28.31
N PRO A 42 -41.00 15.82 -29.64
CA PRO A 42 -39.72 15.55 -30.26
C PRO A 42 -38.88 16.84 -30.30
N LEU A 43 -37.64 16.77 -29.81
CA LEU A 43 -36.65 17.82 -30.00
C LEU A 43 -35.57 17.38 -31.00
N PRO A 44 -35.02 18.34 -31.77
CA PRO A 44 -34.23 18.07 -32.96
C PRO A 44 -32.81 17.63 -32.61
N HIS A 45 -32.23 16.85 -33.52
CA HIS A 45 -30.82 16.48 -33.56
C HIS A 45 -29.90 17.64 -33.17
N GLN A 46 -29.22 17.50 -32.04
CA GLN A 46 -28.03 18.26 -31.72
C GLN A 46 -26.86 17.31 -31.59
N HIS A 47 -25.87 17.53 -32.45
CA HIS A 47 -24.59 16.86 -32.44
C HIS A 47 -23.90 17.13 -31.10
N HIS A 48 -23.62 16.09 -30.33
CA HIS A 48 -22.71 16.18 -29.21
C HIS A 48 -21.30 16.44 -29.74
N VAL A 49 -20.86 17.69 -29.62
CA VAL A 49 -19.44 18.03 -29.67
C VAL A 49 -18.81 17.39 -28.44
N CYS A 50 -17.84 16.49 -28.65
CA CYS A 50 -16.94 16.03 -27.59
C CYS A 50 -16.16 17.24 -27.07
N THR A 51 -16.70 17.91 -26.06
CA THR A 51 -15.94 18.84 -25.24
C THR A 51 -14.90 18.03 -24.50
N SER A 52 -13.64 18.30 -24.79
CA SER A 52 -12.49 17.76 -24.06
C SER A 52 -12.70 17.94 -22.57
N PHE A 53 -12.72 16.83 -21.82
CA PHE A 53 -12.55 16.87 -20.38
C PHE A 53 -11.18 17.49 -20.10
N SER A 54 -11.17 18.78 -19.80
CA SER A 54 -10.03 19.44 -19.19
C SER A 54 -9.96 18.90 -17.77
N VAL A 55 -9.09 17.90 -17.56
CA VAL A 55 -8.71 17.49 -16.21
C VAL A 55 -8.24 18.76 -15.51
N PRO A 56 -8.86 19.17 -14.37
CA PRO A 56 -8.34 20.30 -13.63
C PRO A 56 -6.94 19.89 -13.19
N SER A 57 -5.94 20.51 -13.83
CA SER A 57 -4.54 20.39 -13.45
C SER A 57 -4.43 20.96 -12.04
N SER A 58 -4.65 20.10 -11.05
CA SER A 58 -4.61 20.44 -9.64
C SER A 58 -3.14 20.51 -9.25
N THR A 59 -2.44 21.52 -9.77
CA THR A 59 -1.11 21.91 -9.30
C THR A 59 -1.21 22.66 -7.97
N TRP A 60 -1.96 22.10 -7.03
CA TRP A 60 -1.65 22.27 -5.62
C TRP A 60 -0.61 21.20 -5.25
N LEU A 61 0.57 21.28 -5.87
CA LEU A 61 1.78 20.72 -5.29
C LEU A 61 2.15 21.61 -4.09
N ALA A 62 1.26 21.65 -3.10
CA ALA A 62 1.57 22.23 -1.81
C ALA A 62 2.77 21.42 -1.29
N MET A 63 3.92 22.09 -1.19
CA MET A 63 5.14 21.55 -0.60
C MET A 63 4.83 21.09 0.82
N THR A 64 4.43 19.83 0.95
CA THR A 64 3.81 19.31 2.16
C THR A 64 4.85 18.48 2.90
N ARG A 65 5.12 18.92 4.13
CA ARG A 65 5.94 18.21 5.10
C ARG A 65 5.06 17.21 5.83
N GLN A 66 5.50 15.97 5.92
CA GLN A 66 4.78 14.93 6.67
C GLN A 66 5.74 14.07 7.48
N LEU A 67 5.28 13.52 8.60
CA LEU A 67 6.08 12.62 9.43
C LEU A 67 6.12 11.23 8.80
N LEU A 68 7.32 10.68 8.57
CA LEU A 68 7.51 9.39 7.89
C LEU A 68 6.76 8.25 8.60
N SER A 69 6.87 8.16 9.93
CA SER A 69 6.18 7.14 10.73
C SER A 69 4.64 7.25 10.71
N SER A 70 4.08 8.40 10.32
CA SER A 70 2.63 8.58 10.20
C SER A 70 2.05 8.07 8.88
N ILE A 71 2.90 7.76 7.90
CA ILE A 71 2.48 7.23 6.61
C ILE A 71 2.07 5.77 6.79
N GLN A 72 0.80 5.47 6.53
CA GLN A 72 0.27 4.10 6.70
C GLN A 72 0.57 3.22 5.50
N THR A 73 0.55 3.78 4.29
CA THR A 73 0.71 3.03 3.05
C THR A 73 1.37 3.91 2.00
N LEU A 74 2.26 3.30 1.22
CA LEU A 74 2.89 3.86 0.03
C LEU A 74 2.56 2.95 -1.16
N THR A 75 2.24 3.55 -2.29
CA THR A 75 2.05 2.83 -3.54
C THR A 75 3.02 3.43 -4.56
N PHE A 76 3.84 2.57 -5.14
CA PHE A 76 4.87 2.94 -6.11
C PHE A 76 4.51 2.36 -7.45
N TYR A 77 4.75 3.14 -8.51
CA TYR A 77 4.44 2.78 -9.88
C TYR A 77 5.73 2.67 -10.71
N ASP A 78 5.76 1.70 -11.62
CA ASP A 78 6.82 1.62 -12.62
C ASP A 78 6.75 2.84 -13.56
N ASN A 79 7.91 3.27 -14.06
CA ASN A 79 8.07 4.43 -14.94
C ASN A 79 7.62 5.78 -14.38
N GLU A 80 7.22 5.85 -13.11
CA GLU A 80 6.91 7.10 -12.43
C GLU A 80 8.13 7.64 -11.66
N LEU A 81 8.19 8.97 -11.57
CA LEU A 81 9.22 9.67 -10.82
C LEU A 81 8.69 10.13 -9.46
N THR A 82 9.60 10.19 -8.50
CA THR A 82 9.36 10.80 -7.19
C THR A 82 9.30 12.32 -7.30
N ALA A 83 8.56 12.96 -6.40
CA ALA A 83 8.72 14.39 -6.19
C ALA A 83 10.06 14.67 -5.49
N ALA A 84 10.72 15.77 -5.85
CA ALA A 84 11.98 16.17 -5.23
C ALA A 84 11.96 17.67 -4.93
N ARG A 85 12.50 18.06 -3.77
CA ARG A 85 12.65 19.47 -3.38
C ARG A 85 14.06 19.99 -3.62
N ARG A 86 15.07 19.22 -3.19
CA ARG A 86 16.49 19.63 -3.27
C ARG A 86 17.30 18.81 -4.26
N GLY A 87 16.84 17.59 -4.54
CA GLY A 87 17.46 16.68 -5.49
C GLY A 87 16.79 16.71 -6.87
N LYS A 88 17.25 15.81 -7.74
CA LYS A 88 16.51 15.46 -8.95
C LYS A 88 15.51 14.36 -8.62
N PRO A 89 14.30 14.38 -9.22
CA PRO A 89 13.40 13.23 -9.23
C PRO A 89 14.12 11.93 -9.60
N ILE A 90 13.87 10.87 -8.83
CA ILE A 90 14.34 9.50 -9.09
C ILE A 90 13.16 8.57 -9.39
N PRO A 91 13.36 7.42 -10.04
CA PRO A 91 12.30 6.42 -10.22
C PRO A 91 11.68 5.99 -8.89
N GLN A 92 10.35 5.84 -8.86
CA GLN A 92 9.65 5.32 -7.68
C GLN A 92 9.99 3.84 -7.42
N LEU A 93 10.20 3.06 -8.47
CA LEU A 93 10.57 1.65 -8.39
C LEU A 93 11.95 1.40 -8.98
N THR A 94 12.86 0.85 -8.16
CA THR A 94 14.20 0.44 -8.59
C THR A 94 14.43 -1.04 -8.29
N CYS A 95 14.47 -1.86 -9.34
CA CYS A 95 14.71 -3.30 -9.23
C CYS A 95 16.21 -3.62 -9.26
N GLN A 96 16.68 -4.41 -8.30
CA GLN A 96 18.06 -4.86 -8.16
C GLN A 96 18.20 -6.37 -8.39
N GLY A 97 19.25 -6.77 -9.09
CA GLY A 97 19.63 -8.18 -9.30
C GLY A 97 19.18 -8.79 -10.63
N PRO A 98 19.56 -10.05 -10.90
CA PRO A 98 19.42 -10.66 -12.23
C PRO A 98 17.96 -10.92 -12.62
N ALA A 99 17.08 -11.23 -11.65
CA ALA A 99 15.68 -11.52 -11.90
C ALA A 99 14.88 -10.30 -12.41
N CYS A 100 15.41 -9.09 -12.26
CA CYS A 100 14.80 -7.87 -12.81
C CYS A 100 14.76 -7.82 -14.34
N LYS A 101 15.51 -8.69 -15.02
CA LYS A 101 15.42 -8.89 -16.48
C LYS A 101 14.26 -9.78 -16.88
N LEU A 102 13.75 -10.58 -15.96
CA LEU A 102 12.66 -11.53 -16.20
C LEU A 102 11.31 -10.88 -15.97
N TYR A 103 11.20 -10.12 -14.88
CA TYR A 103 9.95 -9.48 -14.48
C TYR A 103 10.21 -8.22 -13.65
N LYS A 104 9.32 -7.24 -13.78
CA LYS A 104 9.21 -6.08 -12.91
C LYS A 104 7.73 -5.79 -12.70
N PRO A 105 7.21 -5.74 -11.46
CA PRO A 105 5.83 -5.36 -11.21
C PRO A 105 5.58 -3.91 -11.61
N GLU A 106 4.41 -3.64 -12.18
CA GLU A 106 3.95 -2.29 -12.51
C GLU A 106 3.61 -1.48 -11.25
N VAL A 107 3.11 -2.15 -10.20
CA VAL A 107 2.70 -1.52 -8.94
C VAL A 107 3.24 -2.33 -7.77
N VAL A 108 3.82 -1.64 -6.78
CA VAL A 108 4.16 -2.23 -5.48
C VAL A 108 3.54 -1.40 -4.37
N ARG A 109 2.88 -2.06 -3.43
CA ARG A 109 2.25 -1.40 -2.28
C ARG A 109 2.96 -1.81 -0.99
N CYS A 110 3.44 -0.84 -0.24
CA CYS A 110 4.09 -1.04 1.05
C CYS A 110 3.21 -0.51 2.18
N LYS A 111 3.03 -1.32 3.22
CA LYS A 111 2.35 -0.95 4.46
C LYS A 111 3.37 -0.73 5.57
N ASN A 112 3.13 0.27 6.39
CA ASN A 112 3.91 0.53 7.59
C ASN A 112 3.51 -0.49 8.68
N ALA A 113 4.45 -1.32 9.10
CA ALA A 113 4.29 -2.35 10.11
C ALA A 113 4.77 -1.92 11.51
N GLY A 114 5.26 -0.68 11.65
CA GLY A 114 5.80 -0.12 12.89
C GLY A 114 7.15 0.56 12.68
N GLY A 115 7.81 0.89 13.79
CA GLY A 115 9.12 1.56 13.80
C GLY A 115 9.06 3.00 14.32
N GLU A 116 10.22 3.65 14.37
CA GLU A 116 10.38 4.99 14.93
C GLU A 116 11.38 5.84 14.13
N GLY A 117 11.20 7.16 14.18
CA GLY A 117 12.08 8.09 13.45
C GLY A 117 12.09 7.83 11.94
N VAL A 118 13.23 7.38 11.43
CA VAL A 118 13.44 7.03 10.01
C VAL A 118 13.49 5.51 9.77
N ASP A 119 13.56 4.72 10.84
CA ASP A 119 13.65 3.27 10.79
C ASP A 119 12.23 2.69 10.89
N ILE A 120 11.56 2.66 9.74
CA ILE A 120 10.19 2.15 9.60
C ILE A 120 10.23 0.75 8.98
N ASP A 121 9.49 -0.17 9.60
CA ASP A 121 9.33 -1.52 9.09
C ASP A 121 8.28 -1.53 7.98
N TRP A 122 8.73 -1.61 6.73
CA TRP A 122 7.85 -1.67 5.57
C TRP A 122 7.60 -3.11 5.12
N THR A 123 6.32 -3.48 5.01
CA THR A 123 5.89 -4.73 4.36
C THR A 123 5.37 -4.43 2.97
N CYS A 124 6.05 -4.91 1.93
CA CYS A 124 5.72 -4.64 0.53
C CYS A 124 5.13 -5.85 -0.19
N GLU A 125 4.06 -5.62 -0.94
CA GLU A 125 3.30 -6.62 -1.70
C GLU A 125 3.14 -6.16 -3.16
N ALA A 126 3.15 -7.12 -4.08
CA ALA A 126 2.89 -6.92 -5.52
C ALA A 126 2.44 -8.23 -6.15
N ASP A 127 1.82 -8.15 -7.33
CA ASP A 127 1.46 -9.32 -8.13
C ASP A 127 2.73 -9.86 -8.79
N LEU A 128 3.31 -10.92 -8.22
CA LEU A 128 4.51 -11.58 -8.72
C LEU A 128 4.16 -12.99 -9.23
N PRO A 129 4.83 -13.47 -10.31
CA PRO A 129 4.78 -14.88 -10.68
C PRO A 129 5.23 -15.77 -9.51
N GLU A 130 4.64 -16.95 -9.36
CA GLU A 130 4.90 -17.89 -8.25
C GLU A 130 6.38 -18.24 -8.05
N VAL A 131 7.14 -18.26 -9.16
CA VAL A 131 8.58 -18.54 -9.15
C VAL A 131 9.43 -17.36 -8.65
N LEU A 132 8.82 -16.22 -8.31
CA LEU A 132 9.50 -15.02 -7.83
C LEU A 132 8.95 -14.54 -6.50
N ARG A 133 9.83 -14.01 -5.67
CA ARG A 133 9.48 -13.26 -4.46
C ARG A 133 10.36 -12.04 -4.27
N PHE A 134 9.93 -11.15 -3.40
CA PHE A 134 10.81 -10.11 -2.87
C PHE A 134 11.95 -10.73 -2.04
N GLY A 135 13.14 -10.20 -2.25
CA GLY A 135 14.30 -10.34 -1.38
C GLY A 135 14.38 -9.14 -0.43
N ARG A 136 15.50 -8.44 -0.45
CA ARG A 136 15.65 -7.17 0.28
C ARG A 136 14.76 -6.10 -0.34
N VAL A 137 14.08 -5.34 0.51
CA VAL A 137 13.26 -4.17 0.15
C VAL A 137 13.68 -2.99 1.02
N GLU A 138 13.77 -1.81 0.42
CA GLU A 138 14.12 -0.57 1.12
C GLU A 138 13.29 0.59 0.60
N VAL A 139 12.52 1.20 1.49
CA VAL A 139 11.82 2.45 1.21
C VAL A 139 12.69 3.61 1.65
N GLY A 140 12.90 4.57 0.77
CA GLY A 140 13.63 5.80 1.06
C GLY A 140 12.86 7.02 0.59
N CYS A 141 12.79 8.06 1.42
CA CYS A 141 12.13 9.33 1.09
C CYS A 141 13.10 10.50 1.24
N GLU A 142 12.85 11.62 0.55
CA GLU A 142 13.63 12.84 0.77
C GLU A 142 13.26 13.43 2.13
N GLY A 143 14.19 13.39 3.10
CA GLY A 143 14.02 14.08 4.38
C GLY A 143 13.78 15.58 4.17
N TRP A 144 13.00 16.22 5.04
CA TRP A 144 12.56 17.60 4.86
C TRP A 144 13.70 18.60 5.06
N SER A 145 14.51 18.41 6.09
CA SER A 145 15.66 19.28 6.42
C SER A 145 16.99 18.65 6.00
N GLY A 146 17.05 17.33 5.84
CA GLY A 146 18.26 16.60 5.42
C GLY A 146 18.10 15.09 5.57
N PRO A 147 19.14 14.31 5.25
CA PRO A 147 19.19 12.89 5.59
C PRO A 147 18.98 12.69 7.09
N GLY A 148 18.18 11.69 7.48
CA GLY A 148 17.85 11.40 8.88
C GLY A 148 16.75 12.27 9.50
N ASP A 149 16.16 13.21 8.77
CA ASP A 149 14.98 13.95 9.25
C ASP A 149 13.74 13.01 9.26
N PRO A 150 13.05 12.83 10.41
CA PRO A 150 11.84 12.02 10.47
C PRO A 150 10.68 12.62 9.70
N TYR A 151 10.73 13.90 9.36
CA TYR A 151 9.81 14.51 8.41
C TYR A 151 10.36 14.40 6.99
N VAL A 152 9.49 14.08 6.04
CA VAL A 152 9.83 13.86 4.64
C VAL A 152 9.01 14.76 3.71
N TYR A 153 9.51 14.97 2.51
CA TYR A 153 8.79 15.63 1.44
C TYR A 153 7.71 14.69 0.90
N LYS A 154 6.45 15.15 0.85
CA LYS A 154 5.35 14.34 0.32
C LYS A 154 5.63 13.91 -1.13
N GLU A 155 5.23 12.69 -1.49
CA GLU A 155 5.47 12.05 -2.79
C GLU A 155 6.95 11.85 -3.17
N SER A 156 7.89 12.00 -2.23
CA SER A 156 9.33 11.80 -2.50
C SER A 156 9.84 10.40 -2.24
N CYS A 157 8.99 9.50 -1.75
CA CYS A 157 9.40 8.15 -1.41
C CYS A 157 9.59 7.31 -2.68
N GLY A 158 10.66 6.51 -2.70
CA GLY A 158 10.88 5.45 -3.68
C GLY A 158 11.21 4.13 -2.98
N LEU A 159 11.11 3.04 -3.72
CA LEU A 159 11.38 1.67 -3.29
C LEU A 159 12.51 1.07 -4.13
N GLU A 160 13.58 0.69 -3.45
CA GLU A 160 14.55 -0.25 -3.99
C GLU A 160 14.19 -1.68 -3.55
N TYR A 161 14.10 -2.61 -4.50
CA TYR A 161 13.76 -4.00 -4.20
C TYR A 161 14.59 -4.98 -5.00
N ARG A 162 14.81 -6.17 -4.45
CA ARG A 162 15.41 -7.31 -5.16
C ARG A 162 14.36 -8.38 -5.44
N LEU A 163 14.38 -8.96 -6.64
CA LEU A 163 13.62 -10.17 -6.94
C LEU A 163 14.51 -11.41 -6.81
N VAL A 164 13.96 -12.46 -6.20
CA VAL A 164 14.64 -13.74 -5.97
C VAL A 164 13.79 -14.86 -6.55
N HIS A 165 14.44 -15.79 -7.23
CA HIS A 165 13.80 -16.98 -7.77
C HIS A 165 13.57 -18.02 -6.68
N ILE A 166 12.36 -18.56 -6.60
CA ILE A 166 12.02 -19.71 -5.75
C ILE A 166 12.20 -20.97 -6.61
N PRO A 167 13.13 -21.87 -6.28
CA PRO A 167 13.27 -23.13 -7.01
C PRO A 167 11.99 -23.96 -6.93
N GLY A 168 11.54 -24.51 -8.07
CA GLY A 168 10.30 -25.28 -8.15
C GLY A 168 10.26 -26.54 -7.28
N THR A 169 11.41 -27.03 -6.81
CA THR A 169 11.50 -28.18 -5.89
C THR A 169 11.03 -27.87 -4.47
N LEU A 170 10.74 -26.60 -4.15
CA LEU A 170 10.16 -26.18 -2.88
C LEU A 170 8.68 -25.80 -2.99
N SER A 171 8.14 -25.72 -4.20
CA SER A 171 6.73 -25.40 -4.48
C SER A 171 5.92 -26.64 -4.87
N ASP A 172 6.48 -27.84 -4.68
CA ASP A 172 5.81 -29.09 -4.98
C ASP A 172 5.07 -29.62 -3.73
N ASP A 173 3.76 -29.38 -3.66
CA ASP A 173 2.81 -30.01 -2.74
C ASP A 173 2.63 -31.53 -3.03
N GLN A 174 3.50 -32.15 -3.83
CA GLN A 174 3.44 -33.57 -4.18
C GLN A 174 4.35 -34.45 -3.32
N TYR A 175 4.36 -34.27 -1.99
CA TYR A 175 4.72 -35.37 -1.09
C TYR A 175 3.46 -36.07 -0.61
N ASP A 176 2.93 -36.97 -1.43
CA ASP A 176 1.97 -37.99 -0.99
C ASP A 176 2.74 -39.25 -0.53
N PRO A 177 2.91 -39.48 0.79
CA PRO A 177 3.61 -40.66 1.29
C PRO A 177 2.88 -41.98 0.99
N PHE A 178 1.68 -41.97 0.43
CA PHE A 178 0.87 -43.16 0.12
C PHE A 178 0.80 -43.51 -1.38
N ALA A 179 1.21 -42.61 -2.29
CA ALA A 179 1.11 -42.85 -3.74
C ALA A 179 2.13 -43.86 -4.31
N SER A 180 3.14 -44.27 -3.52
CA SER A 180 4.23 -45.15 -4.00
C SER A 180 3.93 -46.65 -3.93
N ARG A 181 2.69 -47.07 -3.59
CA ARG A 181 2.27 -48.49 -3.64
C ARG A 181 1.23 -48.76 -4.71
N SER A 182 1.63 -48.70 -5.98
CA SER A 182 1.04 -49.63 -6.95
C SER A 182 2.05 -50.07 -8.01
N HIS A 183 2.29 -51.37 -8.00
CA HIS A 183 2.88 -52.21 -9.05
C HIS A 183 4.30 -51.91 -9.58
N SER A 184 5.27 -52.65 -9.04
CA SER A 184 6.27 -53.29 -9.89
C SER A 184 6.75 -54.60 -9.25
N THR A 185 6.22 -55.72 -9.74
CA THR A 185 6.73 -57.07 -9.45
C THR A 185 7.99 -57.29 -10.27
N HIS A 186 9.14 -56.89 -9.73
CA HIS A 186 10.42 -57.44 -10.15
C HIS A 186 11.37 -57.52 -8.96
N LEU A 187 11.66 -58.74 -8.52
CA LEU A 187 12.67 -59.00 -7.50
C LEU A 187 14.03 -59.10 -8.19
N PRO A 188 15.06 -58.33 -7.76
CA PRO A 188 16.42 -58.60 -8.21
C PRO A 188 16.98 -59.80 -7.44
N HIS A 189 17.51 -60.76 -8.18
CA HIS A 189 18.24 -61.90 -7.66
C HIS A 189 19.58 -61.41 -7.07
N PHE A 190 19.74 -61.45 -5.75
CA PHE A 190 21.01 -61.16 -5.09
C PHE A 190 21.88 -62.43 -5.02
N TYR A 191 23.02 -62.40 -5.70
CA TYR A 191 24.10 -63.38 -5.58
C TYR A 191 25.03 -62.95 -4.44
N TYR A 192 25.21 -63.79 -3.42
CA TYR A 192 26.17 -63.58 -2.33
C TYR A 192 27.37 -64.53 -2.48
N PRO A 193 28.63 -64.04 -2.44
CA PRO A 193 29.81 -64.90 -2.36
C PRO A 193 30.03 -65.39 -0.92
N LYS A 194 30.38 -66.67 -0.78
CA LYS A 194 30.72 -67.32 0.50
C LYS A 194 32.11 -66.85 0.97
N HIS A 195 32.18 -66.30 2.17
CA HIS A 195 33.46 -66.09 2.88
C HIS A 195 33.92 -67.41 3.52
N ALA A 196 35.21 -67.72 3.39
CA ALA A 196 35.89 -68.85 4.02
C ALA A 196 36.27 -68.51 5.47
N ASN A 197 36.05 -69.47 6.38
CA ASN A 197 36.37 -69.37 7.81
C ASN A 197 37.88 -69.54 8.06
N LEU A 198 38.37 -68.81 9.07
CA LEU A 198 39.53 -69.14 9.92
C LEU A 198 39.01 -69.26 11.35
#